data_AF-A0A7C2KGS2-F1
#
_entry.id   AF-A0A7C2KGS2-F1
#
_cell.length_a   1.000
_cell.length_b   1.000
_cell.length_c   1.000
_cell.angle_alpha   90.00
_cell.angle_beta   90.00
_cell.angle_gamma   90.00
#
_symmetry.space_group_name_H-M   'P 1'
#
loop_
_entity.id
_entity.type
_entity.pdbx_description
1 polymer ?
#
loop_
_entity_poly.entity_id
_entity_poly.type
_entity_poly.pdbx_seq_one_letter_code
_entity_poly.pdbx_strand_id
1 'polypeptide(L)'
;MEQAATQRLATGIPGLDEICGGGLVPRYAYLVRGGPGTGKTTLGLHFLAAGAANGETTLFISLEETESKIRWNAAQTGINLNQVHILDLSPSSDFFANTQIYDIFSPAEVEREPITRQIVETVQRLQPTRVFLDSITQFRYLTPDTFQFRKQVISFLRFLAEQRTTVVFSAENSAAFPDDDLQYIADGIISLELTNTGRYLTVSKMRGSSFVSGRHAMRLTTQGLQVFPRIIPTPLVAGHAFTLIPSGVPELDELLNGGVERGTITLITGPSGVGKTTLGFQFMKEAASRGERSMVFSFEEEIEIMQQRCEAVNIPVRAMQKQQLLRIEKIEPLQYNPAEFAQHVRYFIEQEQIKVVMIDSVTGYRLCMHGEDLISQLHALSKYLQSRGVTVFLIMDTTDIVGDFKVTEIGASYLGDNIIFLRFLEIEGELRKAIGVLKKRLGDFEKTLREFAISRYGIKVGKPLTNLRGILSGMPTWVDKA
;
A
#
# COMPACT_ATOMS: atom_id res chain seq x y z
N MET A 1 -3.17 26.55 22.52
CA MET A 1 -1.73 26.83 22.40
C MET A 1 -1.20 25.93 21.30
N GLU A 2 -0.99 26.52 20.13
CA GLU A 2 -0.45 25.85 18.95
C GLU A 2 1.03 25.55 19.25
N GLN A 3 1.37 24.28 19.47
CA GLN A 3 2.77 23.87 19.61
C GLN A 3 3.50 24.27 18.33
N ALA A 4 4.50 25.16 18.44
CA ALA A 4 5.40 25.44 17.32
C ALA A 4 5.90 24.10 16.77
N ALA A 5 5.62 23.82 15.50
CA ALA A 5 5.93 22.54 14.88
C ALA A 5 7.44 22.32 14.94
N THR A 6 7.91 21.44 15.83
CA THR A 6 9.31 21.02 15.87
C THR A 6 9.69 20.46 14.50
N GLN A 7 10.69 21.05 13.85
CA GLN A 7 11.18 20.59 12.55
C GLN A 7 11.67 19.14 12.68
N ARG A 8 10.97 18.20 12.05
CA ARG A 8 11.29 16.76 12.10
C ARG A 8 12.48 16.44 11.20
N LEU A 9 13.21 15.39 11.56
CA LEU A 9 14.30 14.85 10.77
C LEU A 9 13.75 13.85 9.75
N ALA A 10 13.88 14.18 8.46
CA ALA A 10 13.52 13.26 7.37
C ALA A 10 14.34 11.97 7.47
N THR A 11 13.68 10.82 7.33
CA THR A 11 14.34 9.51 7.37
C THR A 11 15.07 9.18 6.07
N GLY A 12 14.76 9.88 4.98
CA GLY A 12 15.27 9.56 3.63
C GLY A 12 14.56 8.37 2.98
N ILE A 13 13.60 7.75 3.68
CA ILE A 13 12.91 6.55 3.22
C ILE A 13 11.54 6.95 2.67
N PRO A 14 11.28 6.75 1.36
CA PRO A 14 9.99 7.05 0.78
C PRO A 14 8.87 6.33 1.53
N GLY A 15 7.85 7.08 1.93
CA GLY A 15 6.69 6.59 2.68
C GLY A 15 6.85 6.53 4.21
N LEU A 16 8.07 6.34 4.74
CA LEU A 16 8.25 6.28 6.20
C LEU A 16 8.00 7.63 6.87
N ASP A 17 8.40 8.72 6.23
CA ASP A 17 8.15 10.06 6.76
C ASP A 17 6.64 10.36 6.84
N GLU A 18 5.83 9.88 5.90
CA GLU A 18 4.35 9.99 5.96
C GLU A 18 3.79 9.27 7.19
N ILE A 19 4.27 8.05 7.46
CA ILE A 19 3.86 7.25 8.63
C ILE A 19 4.25 7.95 9.94
N CYS A 20 5.42 8.57 9.98
CA CYS A 20 5.97 9.26 11.15
C CYS A 20 5.50 10.73 11.26
N GLY A 21 4.58 11.20 10.41
CA GLY A 21 4.04 12.57 10.49
C GLY A 21 5.03 13.66 10.06
N GLY A 22 5.88 13.37 9.07
CA GLY A 22 6.92 14.24 8.51
C GLY A 22 8.35 13.88 8.91
N GLY A 23 8.57 12.71 9.52
CA GLY A 23 9.88 12.23 9.95
C GLY A 23 10.00 12.03 11.47
N LEU A 24 11.24 11.89 11.95
CA LEU A 24 11.55 11.62 13.35
C LEU A 24 11.62 12.92 14.17
N VAL A 25 11.14 12.88 15.40
CA VAL A 25 11.29 13.99 16.36
C VAL A 25 12.77 14.11 16.74
N PRO A 26 13.38 15.31 16.63
CA PRO A 26 14.79 15.48 16.98
C PRO A 26 15.08 15.16 18.46
N ARG A 27 16.30 14.73 18.73
CA ARG A 27 16.87 14.46 20.07
C ARG A 27 16.23 13.29 20.82
N TYR A 28 15.49 12.45 20.09
CA TYR A 28 14.84 11.26 20.63
C TYR A 28 15.62 9.99 20.28
N ALA A 29 15.34 8.92 21.02
CA ALA A 29 15.90 7.61 20.78
C ALA A 29 14.86 6.67 20.12
N TYR A 30 15.21 6.13 18.95
CA TYR A 30 14.35 5.28 18.13
C TYR A 30 14.90 3.86 18.05
N LEU A 31 14.12 2.90 18.53
CA LEU A 31 14.44 1.49 18.40
C LEU A 31 13.93 0.95 17.05
N VAL A 32 14.82 0.39 16.25
CA VAL A 32 14.49 -0.38 15.04
C VAL A 32 14.69 -1.86 15.34
N ARG A 33 13.60 -2.59 15.54
CA ARG A 33 13.62 -4.01 15.93
C ARG A 33 13.18 -4.91 14.79
N GLY A 34 13.71 -6.13 14.74
CA GLY A 34 13.30 -7.13 13.75
C GLY A 34 14.28 -8.30 13.62
N GLY A 35 13.82 -9.38 12.99
CA GLY A 35 14.65 -10.56 12.73
C GLY A 35 15.82 -10.30 11.78
N PRO A 36 16.71 -11.29 11.58
CA PRO A 36 17.80 -11.20 10.62
C PRO A 36 17.31 -10.87 9.21
N GLY A 37 18.09 -10.04 8.49
CA GLY A 37 17.80 -9.71 7.11
C GLY A 37 16.50 -8.92 6.87
N THR A 38 15.85 -8.37 7.89
CA THR A 38 14.59 -7.60 7.76
C THR A 38 14.78 -6.19 7.17
N GLY A 39 16.00 -5.63 7.19
CA GLY A 39 16.32 -4.30 6.62
C GLY A 39 16.70 -3.24 7.65
N LYS A 40 17.01 -3.62 8.91
CA LYS A 40 17.36 -2.72 10.02
C LYS A 40 18.53 -1.78 9.66
N THR A 41 19.64 -2.35 9.21
CA THR A 41 20.85 -1.61 8.79
C THR A 41 20.52 -0.66 7.65
N THR A 42 19.80 -1.13 6.62
CA THR A 42 19.40 -0.31 5.47
C THR A 42 18.59 0.90 5.90
N LEU A 43 17.64 0.74 6.84
CA LEU A 43 16.87 1.85 7.40
C LEU A 43 17.78 2.88 8.09
N GLY A 44 18.70 2.42 8.93
CA GLY A 44 19.68 3.29 9.61
C GLY A 44 20.58 4.05 8.64
N LEU A 45 21.04 3.38 7.58
CA LEU A 45 21.85 4.00 6.53
C LEU A 45 21.11 5.10 5.78
N HIS A 46 19.82 4.91 5.45
CA HIS A 46 18.99 5.97 4.87
C HIS A 46 18.88 7.17 5.80
N PHE A 47 18.65 6.93 7.09
CA PHE A 47 18.53 8.00 8.08
C PHE A 47 19.79 8.86 8.20
N LEU A 48 20.98 8.24 8.14
CA LEU A 48 22.25 8.96 8.14
C LEU A 48 22.51 9.66 6.80
N ALA A 49 22.29 8.99 5.67
CA ALA A 49 22.48 9.59 4.35
C ALA A 49 21.59 10.83 4.15
N ALA A 50 20.33 10.80 4.62
CA ALA A 50 19.42 11.94 4.59
C ALA A 50 19.93 13.12 5.43
N GLY A 51 20.54 12.86 6.59
CA GLY A 51 21.14 13.90 7.41
C GLY A 51 22.36 14.51 6.74
N ALA A 52 23.25 13.65 6.22
CA ALA A 52 24.45 14.09 5.51
C ALA A 52 24.11 14.96 4.29
N ALA A 53 23.09 14.56 3.51
CA ALA A 53 22.58 15.34 2.38
C ALA A 53 22.02 16.72 2.78
N ASN A 54 21.53 16.85 4.02
CA ASN A 54 21.09 18.13 4.60
C ASN A 54 22.22 18.93 5.28
N GLY A 55 23.48 18.48 5.14
CA GLY A 55 24.64 19.12 5.76
C GLY A 55 24.79 18.85 7.27
N GLU A 56 24.07 17.86 7.80
CA GLU A 56 24.18 17.46 9.21
C GLU A 56 25.35 16.50 9.42
N THR A 57 26.09 16.63 10.53
CA THR A 57 27.08 15.63 10.92
C THR A 57 26.38 14.34 11.34
N THR A 58 26.73 13.23 10.69
CA THR A 58 26.11 11.92 10.93
C THR A 58 27.15 10.86 11.26
N LEU A 59 26.81 9.95 12.18
CA LEU A 59 27.72 8.91 12.66
C LEU A 59 27.03 7.54 12.68
N PHE A 60 27.62 6.57 11.99
CA PHE A 60 27.31 5.16 12.14
C PHE A 60 28.31 4.55 13.14
N ILE A 61 27.82 3.96 14.23
CA ILE A 61 28.58 3.08 15.11
C ILE A 61 28.23 1.63 14.77
N SER A 62 29.20 0.88 14.24
CA SER A 62 29.05 -0.54 13.90
C SER A 62 29.81 -1.41 14.89
N LEU A 63 29.16 -2.46 15.41
CA LEU A 63 29.81 -3.50 16.23
C LEU A 63 29.95 -4.84 15.52
N GLU A 64 29.38 -4.98 14.32
CA GLU A 64 29.27 -6.28 13.64
C GLU A 64 29.94 -6.28 12.26
N GLU A 65 29.81 -5.20 11.50
CA GLU A 65 30.33 -5.10 10.14
C GLU A 65 31.45 -4.06 10.02
N THR A 66 32.46 -4.38 9.21
CA THR A 66 33.55 -3.45 8.94
C THR A 66 33.10 -2.25 8.12
N GLU A 67 33.79 -1.12 8.26
CA GLU A 67 33.51 0.09 7.47
C GLU A 67 33.49 -0.19 5.95
N SER A 68 34.48 -0.95 5.46
CA SER A 68 34.60 -1.31 4.04
C SER A 68 33.36 -2.06 3.53
N LYS A 69 32.85 -3.02 4.32
CA LYS A 69 31.67 -3.81 3.95
C LYS A 69 30.40 -2.95 3.97
N ILE A 70 30.25 -2.09 4.98
CA ILE A 70 29.12 -1.15 5.08
C ILE A 70 29.07 -0.23 3.85
N ARG A 71 30.20 0.39 3.49
CA ARG A 71 30.29 1.28 2.32
C ARG A 71 29.98 0.54 1.03
N TRP A 72 30.48 -0.69 0.88
CA TRP A 72 30.19 -1.52 -0.29
C TRP A 72 28.70 -1.87 -0.39
N ASN A 73 28.08 -2.34 0.69
CA ASN A 73 26.64 -2.66 0.74
C ASN A 73 25.76 -1.44 0.43
N ALA A 74 26.13 -0.27 0.96
CA ALA A 74 25.41 0.97 0.69
C ALA A 74 25.50 1.38 -0.78
N ALA A 75 26.68 1.27 -1.39
CA ALA A 75 26.87 1.56 -2.82
C ALA A 75 26.03 0.62 -3.72
N GLN A 76 25.89 -0.66 -3.36
CA GLN A 76 25.03 -1.61 -4.10
C GLN A 76 23.53 -1.30 -3.99
N THR A 77 23.12 -0.54 -2.97
CA THR A 77 21.72 -0.19 -2.70
C THR A 77 21.42 1.28 -2.98
N GLY A 78 22.33 2.00 -3.66
CA GLY A 78 22.13 3.40 -4.05
C GLY A 78 22.20 4.40 -2.89
N ILE A 79 22.64 3.99 -1.70
CA ILE A 79 22.73 4.86 -0.52
C ILE A 79 24.12 5.50 -0.48
N ASN A 80 24.17 6.82 -0.57
CA ASN A 80 25.43 7.58 -0.54
C ASN A 80 25.90 7.81 0.90
N LEU A 81 27.06 7.24 1.25
CA LEU A 81 27.70 7.38 2.56
C LEU A 81 28.96 8.26 2.56
N ASN A 82 29.24 9.02 1.49
CA ASN A 82 30.49 9.78 1.36
C ASN A 82 30.72 10.79 2.49
N GLN A 83 29.64 11.35 3.04
CA GLN A 83 29.66 12.33 4.13
C GLN A 83 29.18 11.73 5.47
N VAL A 84 29.10 10.41 5.55
CA VAL A 84 28.74 9.70 6.79
C VAL A 84 30.02 9.23 7.46
N HIS A 85 30.21 9.64 8.72
CA HIS A 85 31.30 9.12 9.56
C HIS A 85 30.93 7.72 10.03
N ILE A 86 31.90 6.80 9.99
CA ILE A 86 31.71 5.42 10.45
C ILE A 86 32.74 5.15 11.54
N LEU A 87 32.27 4.69 12.69
CA LEU A 87 33.07 4.14 13.78
C LEU A 87 32.93 2.63 13.72
N ASP A 88 33.96 1.97 13.23
CA ASP A 88 34.08 0.53 13.14
C ASP A 88 34.63 -0.03 14.46
N LEU A 89 33.78 -0.77 15.18
CA LEU A 89 34.10 -1.47 16.42
C LEU A 89 33.92 -2.99 16.23
N SER A 90 33.86 -3.45 14.99
CA SER A 90 33.74 -4.88 14.70
C SER A 90 35.02 -5.63 15.10
N PRO A 91 34.94 -6.91 15.50
CA PRO A 91 36.12 -7.69 15.88
C PRO A 91 37.16 -7.72 14.76
N SER A 92 38.41 -7.36 15.09
CA SER A 92 39.53 -7.44 14.13
C SER A 92 40.05 -8.87 13.98
N SER A 93 40.89 -9.13 12.98
CA SER A 93 41.59 -10.42 12.84
C SER A 93 42.46 -10.77 14.06
N ASP A 94 42.88 -9.76 14.82
CA ASP A 94 43.69 -9.95 16.03
C ASP A 94 42.88 -10.60 17.16
N PHE A 95 41.55 -10.46 17.14
CA PHE A 95 40.63 -11.15 18.06
C PHE A 95 40.76 -12.67 17.91
N PHE A 96 40.87 -13.17 16.67
CA PHE A 96 41.09 -14.60 16.39
C PHE A 96 42.51 -15.05 16.75
N ALA A 97 43.50 -14.16 16.69
CA ALA A 97 44.89 -14.48 16.95
C ALA A 97 45.23 -14.55 18.46
N ASN A 98 44.49 -13.80 19.30
CA ASN A 98 44.78 -13.62 20.73
C ASN A 98 43.77 -14.33 21.65
N THR A 99 43.23 -15.49 21.25
CA THR A 99 42.24 -16.27 22.02
C THR A 99 42.66 -16.55 23.48
N GLN A 100 43.97 -16.62 23.75
CA GLN A 100 44.53 -16.89 25.09
C GLN A 100 44.20 -15.82 26.16
N ILE A 101 43.85 -14.58 25.76
CA ILE A 101 43.52 -13.51 26.71
C ILE A 101 42.14 -13.73 27.34
N TYR A 102 41.22 -14.35 26.59
CA TYR A 102 39.85 -14.63 27.03
C TYR A 102 39.72 -15.90 27.87
N ASP A 103 40.80 -16.70 27.99
CA ASP A 103 40.86 -17.83 28.92
C ASP A 103 41.00 -17.36 30.39
N ILE A 104 41.40 -16.10 30.62
CA ILE A 104 41.68 -15.53 31.95
C ILE A 104 40.63 -14.49 32.37
N PHE A 105 40.10 -13.69 31.43
CA PHE A 105 39.08 -12.67 31.68
C PHE A 105 37.91 -12.83 30.72
N SER A 106 36.71 -12.46 31.16
CA SER A 106 35.55 -12.45 30.25
C SER A 106 35.72 -11.36 29.18
N PRO A 107 35.19 -11.55 27.95
CA PRO A 107 35.23 -10.51 26.92
C PRO A 107 34.67 -9.15 27.39
N ALA A 108 33.67 -9.19 28.28
CA ALA A 108 33.10 -8.01 28.92
C ALA A 108 34.09 -7.21 29.77
N GLU A 109 35.11 -7.84 30.37
CA GLU A 109 36.11 -7.17 31.20
C GLU A 109 37.23 -6.53 30.36
N VAL A 110 37.53 -7.12 29.20
CA VAL A 110 38.64 -6.67 28.34
C VAL A 110 38.18 -5.60 27.34
N GLU A 111 36.98 -5.74 26.76
CA GLU A 111 36.55 -4.92 25.61
C GLU A 111 35.65 -3.74 25.97
N ARG A 112 34.99 -3.78 27.13
CA ARG A 112 33.98 -2.78 27.51
C ARG A 112 34.54 -1.37 27.65
N GLU A 113 35.67 -1.21 28.33
CA GLU A 113 36.27 0.11 28.57
C GLU A 113 36.81 0.73 27.26
N PRO A 114 37.58 0.00 26.41
CA PRO A 114 38.03 0.52 25.12
C PRO A 114 36.88 0.95 24.20
N ILE A 115 35.84 0.11 24.05
CA ILE A 115 34.68 0.39 23.20
C ILE A 115 33.94 1.65 23.67
N THR A 116 33.63 1.72 24.97
CA THR A 116 32.89 2.87 25.53
C THR A 116 33.68 4.16 25.36
N ARG A 117 35.00 4.13 25.62
CA ARG A 117 35.88 5.31 25.46
C ARG A 117 35.91 5.78 24.01
N GLN A 118 36.11 4.88 23.04
CA GLN A 118 36.16 5.25 21.62
C GLN A 118 34.86 5.89 21.13
N ILE A 119 33.70 5.37 21.57
CA ILE A 119 32.40 5.97 21.25
C ILE A 119 32.30 7.38 21.84
N VAL A 120 32.62 7.56 23.12
CA VAL A 120 32.54 8.86 23.80
C VAL A 120 33.44 9.89 23.12
N GLU A 121 34.71 9.55 22.88
CA GLU A 121 35.68 10.44 22.21
C GLU A 121 35.22 10.82 20.80
N THR A 122 34.70 9.85 20.05
CA THR A 122 34.21 10.10 18.68
C THR A 122 32.99 11.00 18.68
N VAL A 123 32.02 10.75 19.55
CA VAL A 123 30.80 11.58 19.67
C VAL A 123 31.15 12.99 20.13
N GLN A 124 32.04 13.15 21.10
CA GLN A 124 32.47 14.48 21.58
C GLN A 124 33.23 15.26 20.51
N ARG A 125 34.08 14.58 19.73
CA ARG A 125 34.83 15.19 18.61
C ARG A 125 33.93 15.61 17.46
N LEU A 126 32.99 14.75 17.05
CA LEU A 126 32.15 14.98 15.87
C LEU A 126 30.88 15.78 16.16
N GLN A 127 30.38 15.75 17.40
CA GLN A 127 29.09 16.31 17.81
C GLN A 127 27.96 16.00 16.80
N PRO A 128 27.69 14.70 16.53
CA PRO A 128 26.76 14.31 15.47
C PRO A 128 25.33 14.73 15.78
N THR A 129 24.61 15.21 14.77
CA THR A 129 23.17 15.48 14.85
C THR A 129 22.37 14.17 14.81
N ARG A 130 22.86 13.19 14.04
CA ARG A 130 22.24 11.86 13.88
C ARG A 130 23.24 10.76 14.17
N VAL A 131 22.83 9.79 14.97
CA VAL A 131 23.58 8.55 15.22
C VAL A 131 22.74 7.36 14.82
N PHE A 132 23.35 6.41 14.10
CA PHE A 132 22.82 5.05 13.95
C PHE A 132 23.76 4.06 14.64
N LEU A 133 23.20 3.20 15.48
CA LEU A 133 23.94 2.14 16.19
C LEU A 133 23.44 0.76 15.75
N ASP A 134 24.34 -0.06 15.18
CA ASP A 134 24.03 -1.41 14.69
C ASP A 134 25.02 -2.45 15.25
N SER A 135 24.63 -3.34 16.17
CA SER A 135 23.36 -3.38 16.91
C SER A 135 23.56 -3.15 18.41
N ILE A 136 22.55 -2.61 19.11
CA ILE A 136 22.61 -2.49 20.58
C ILE A 136 22.65 -3.86 21.24
N THR A 137 22.24 -4.92 20.54
CA THR A 137 22.29 -6.30 21.04
C THR A 137 23.71 -6.69 21.43
N GLN A 138 24.73 -6.20 20.72
CA GLN A 138 26.13 -6.51 21.03
C GLN A 138 26.58 -6.03 22.41
N PHE A 139 25.96 -4.98 22.95
CA PHE A 139 26.27 -4.51 24.31
C PHE A 139 25.93 -5.55 25.39
N ARG A 140 25.06 -6.51 25.09
CA ARG A 140 24.75 -7.61 26.03
C ARG A 140 25.99 -8.45 26.32
N TYR A 141 26.86 -8.66 25.33
CA TYR A 141 28.11 -9.41 25.52
C TYR A 141 29.16 -8.62 26.31
N LEU A 142 28.98 -7.31 26.43
CA LEU A 142 29.86 -6.42 27.21
C LEU A 142 29.36 -6.20 28.65
N THR A 143 28.29 -6.86 29.05
CA THR A 143 27.69 -6.70 30.38
C THR A 143 27.38 -8.05 31.03
N PRO A 144 27.56 -8.20 32.35
CA PRO A 144 27.41 -9.49 33.02
C PRO A 144 25.95 -9.93 33.17
N ASP A 145 25.00 -8.99 33.18
CA ASP A 145 23.58 -9.28 33.43
C ASP A 145 22.65 -8.25 32.75
N THR A 146 21.37 -8.60 32.65
CA THR A 146 20.32 -7.78 32.01
C THR A 146 20.11 -6.42 32.68
N PHE A 147 20.29 -6.33 34.01
CA PHE A 147 20.14 -5.05 34.72
C PHE A 147 21.27 -4.09 34.37
N GLN A 148 22.51 -4.57 34.32
CA GLN A 148 23.67 -3.79 33.88
C GLN A 148 23.55 -3.40 32.41
N PHE A 149 23.10 -4.32 31.54
CA PHE A 149 22.78 -4.01 30.14
C PHE A 149 21.80 -2.84 30.06
N ARG A 150 20.67 -2.95 30.76
CA ARG A 150 19.63 -1.90 30.76
C ARG A 150 20.17 -0.56 31.26
N LYS A 151 20.94 -0.56 32.35
CA LYS A 151 21.59 0.64 32.90
C LYS A 151 22.58 1.25 31.91
N GLN A 152 23.38 0.42 31.24
CA GLN A 152 24.33 0.84 30.22
C GLN A 152 23.62 1.50 29.03
N VAL A 153 22.56 0.88 28.49
CA VAL A 153 21.76 1.44 27.39
C VAL A 153 21.14 2.78 27.78
N ILE A 154 20.52 2.88 28.97
CA ILE A 154 19.94 4.15 29.44
C ILE A 154 21.01 5.23 29.57
N SER A 155 22.17 4.89 30.12
CA SER A 155 23.26 5.84 30.32
C SER A 155 23.83 6.31 28.99
N PHE A 156 23.98 5.40 28.03
CA PHE A 156 24.41 5.70 26.66
C PHE A 156 23.42 6.61 25.92
N LEU A 157 22.12 6.29 25.95
CA LEU A 157 21.11 7.12 25.30
C LEU A 157 20.99 8.51 25.96
N ARG A 158 21.14 8.60 27.29
CA ARG A 158 21.21 9.90 27.99
C ARG A 158 22.42 10.72 27.57
N PHE A 159 23.59 10.11 27.50
CA PHE A 159 24.80 10.77 27.00
C PHE A 159 24.58 11.37 25.61
N LEU A 160 23.99 10.63 24.68
CA LEU A 160 23.68 11.14 23.33
C LEU A 160 22.60 12.24 23.36
N ALA A 161 21.57 12.11 24.19
CA ALA A 161 20.55 13.13 24.35
C ALA A 161 21.10 14.46 24.90
N GLU A 162 22.05 14.39 25.85
CA GLU A 162 22.77 15.56 26.39
C GLU A 162 23.60 16.28 25.30
N GLN A 163 24.11 15.54 24.33
CA GLN A 163 24.78 16.08 23.12
C GLN A 163 23.78 16.57 22.05
N ARG A 164 22.48 16.57 22.34
CA ARG A 164 21.40 16.97 21.41
C ARG A 164 21.36 16.12 20.13
N THR A 165 21.81 14.87 20.20
CA THR A 165 21.82 13.92 19.09
C THR A 165 20.49 13.17 19.00
N THR A 166 20.01 12.92 17.78
CA THR A 166 18.91 11.97 17.52
C THR A 166 19.49 10.60 17.23
N VAL A 167 19.01 9.57 17.93
CA VAL A 167 19.61 8.24 17.89
C VAL A 167 18.61 7.27 17.29
N VAL A 168 19.03 6.55 16.26
CA VAL A 168 18.38 5.32 15.81
C VAL A 168 19.28 4.17 16.22
N PHE A 169 18.74 3.14 16.84
CA PHE A 169 19.53 1.97 17.22
C PHE A 169 18.77 0.70 16.89
N SER A 170 19.49 -0.29 16.36
CA SER A 170 18.89 -1.56 15.98
C SER A 170 18.95 -2.54 17.15
N ALA A 171 17.97 -3.42 17.23
CA ALA A 171 18.04 -4.61 18.08
C ALA A 171 17.53 -5.84 17.32
N GLU A 172 18.15 -6.97 17.63
CA GLU A 172 17.60 -8.27 17.26
C GLU A 172 16.43 -8.61 18.17
N ASN A 173 15.35 -9.12 17.57
CA ASN A 173 14.22 -9.66 18.31
C ASN A 173 14.22 -11.18 18.17
N SER A 174 14.74 -11.87 19.18
CA SER A 174 14.78 -13.33 19.24
C SER A 174 14.51 -13.82 20.66
N ALA A 175 14.17 -15.11 20.82
CA ALA A 175 13.99 -15.70 22.14
C ALA A 175 15.28 -15.62 22.99
N ALA A 176 16.45 -15.68 22.35
CA ALA A 176 17.75 -15.55 23.03
C ALA A 176 18.06 -14.10 23.43
N PHE A 177 17.53 -13.11 22.69
CA PHE A 177 17.75 -11.69 22.93
C PHE A 177 16.41 -10.93 22.97
N PRO A 178 15.65 -11.03 24.07
CA PRO A 178 14.41 -10.27 24.23
C PRO A 178 14.71 -8.78 24.31
N ASP A 179 13.95 -7.95 23.59
CA ASP A 179 14.16 -6.51 23.51
C ASP A 179 13.17 -5.69 24.36
N ASP A 180 12.39 -6.34 25.23
CA ASP A 180 11.33 -5.69 26.01
C ASP A 180 11.85 -4.49 26.82
N ASP A 181 13.00 -4.64 27.49
CA ASP A 181 13.64 -3.54 28.21
C ASP A 181 13.93 -2.33 27.32
N LEU A 182 14.34 -2.57 26.06
CA LEU A 182 14.67 -1.53 25.09
C LEU A 182 13.42 -0.77 24.64
N GLN A 183 12.29 -1.47 24.49
CA GLN A 183 11.01 -0.87 24.10
C GLN A 183 10.51 0.16 25.14
N TYR A 184 10.74 -0.09 26.44
CA TYR A 184 10.39 0.85 27.50
C TYR A 184 11.26 2.11 27.50
N ILE A 185 12.55 1.95 27.14
CA ILE A 185 13.53 3.03 27.12
C ILE A 185 13.36 3.94 25.90
N ALA A 186 13.13 3.35 24.72
CA ALA A 186 13.02 4.10 23.47
C ALA A 186 11.85 5.10 23.49
N ASP A 187 12.02 6.23 22.82
CA ASP A 187 10.95 7.21 22.61
C ASP A 187 10.08 6.87 21.42
N GLY A 188 10.65 6.22 20.40
CA GLY A 188 9.89 5.63 19.30
C GLY A 188 10.32 4.19 18.98
N ILE A 189 9.39 3.40 18.45
CA ILE A 189 9.63 1.99 18.10
C ILE A 189 9.13 1.74 16.67
N ILE A 190 10.04 1.26 15.83
CA ILE A 190 9.81 0.83 14.47
C ILE A 190 10.13 -0.66 14.40
N SER A 191 9.12 -1.48 14.14
CA SER A 191 9.26 -2.93 14.02
C SER A 191 9.28 -3.35 12.56
N LEU A 192 10.30 -4.09 12.16
CA LEU A 192 10.46 -4.70 10.83
C LEU A 192 10.19 -6.20 10.92
N GLU A 193 9.38 -6.69 9.99
CA GLU A 193 8.96 -8.09 9.95
C GLU A 193 9.11 -8.64 8.53
N LEU A 194 9.59 -9.88 8.42
CA LEU A 194 9.59 -10.65 7.18
C LEU A 194 8.63 -11.82 7.36
N THR A 195 7.59 -11.88 6.55
CA THR A 195 6.63 -12.99 6.50
C THR A 195 6.65 -13.65 5.13
N ASN A 196 5.89 -14.74 4.99
CA ASN A 196 5.71 -15.43 3.71
C ASN A 196 5.01 -14.55 2.65
N THR A 197 4.35 -13.46 3.06
CA THR A 197 3.64 -12.53 2.18
C THR A 197 4.45 -11.27 1.86
N GLY A 198 5.65 -11.13 2.41
CA GLY A 198 6.55 -10.01 2.15
C GLY A 198 7.14 -9.37 3.39
N ARG A 199 7.71 -8.18 3.22
CA ARG A 199 8.32 -7.39 4.29
C ARG A 199 7.38 -6.29 4.75
N TYR A 200 7.34 -6.07 6.05
CA TYR A 200 6.44 -5.11 6.66
C TYR A 200 7.12 -4.29 7.74
N LEU A 201 6.61 -3.08 7.92
CA LEU A 201 7.01 -2.11 8.93
C LEU A 201 5.79 -1.72 9.76
N THR A 202 5.93 -1.67 11.08
CA THR A 202 4.92 -1.13 11.99
C THR A 202 5.57 -0.11 12.92
N VAL A 203 4.95 1.06 13.07
CA VAL A 203 5.29 1.99 14.16
C VAL A 203 4.35 1.71 15.31
N SER A 204 4.87 1.36 16.48
CA SER A 204 4.06 1.04 17.66
C SER A 204 4.08 2.13 18.72
N LYS A 205 5.08 3.03 18.66
CA LYS A 205 5.29 4.09 19.63
C LYS A 205 6.00 5.26 18.98
N MET A 206 5.52 6.47 19.25
CA MET A 206 6.21 7.74 19.03
C MET A 206 5.82 8.68 20.17
N ARG A 207 6.67 8.86 21.18
CA ARG A 207 6.37 9.78 22.28
C ARG A 207 6.22 11.21 21.75
N GLY A 208 5.28 11.96 22.33
CA GLY A 208 5.03 13.36 21.95
C GLY A 208 4.55 13.59 20.52
N SER A 209 4.16 12.54 19.78
CA SER A 209 3.76 12.62 18.37
C SER A 209 2.71 11.58 18.01
N SER A 210 1.78 11.93 17.12
CA SER A 210 0.97 10.91 16.43
C SER A 210 1.81 10.19 15.37
N PHE A 211 1.32 9.04 14.91
CA PHE A 211 1.86 8.27 13.79
C PHE A 211 0.72 7.47 13.14
N VAL A 212 0.94 7.01 11.92
CA VAL A 212 0.01 6.11 11.25
C VAL A 212 0.22 4.70 11.80
N SER A 213 -0.80 4.14 12.43
CA SER A 213 -0.71 2.82 13.07
C SER A 213 -1.03 1.67 12.11
N GLY A 214 -0.61 0.46 12.50
CA GLY A 214 -0.83 -0.76 11.75
C GLY A 214 0.35 -1.12 10.86
N ARG A 215 0.13 -2.15 10.04
CA ARG A 215 1.17 -2.78 9.24
C ARG A 215 1.27 -2.11 7.88
N HIS A 216 2.48 -1.69 7.52
CA HIS A 216 2.81 -1.05 6.24
C HIS A 216 3.70 -1.99 5.44
N ALA A 217 3.43 -2.18 4.16
CA ALA A 217 4.31 -3.00 3.35
C ALA A 217 5.60 -2.25 3.04
N MET A 218 6.70 -2.97 2.80
CA MET A 218 7.96 -2.38 2.39
C MET A 218 8.72 -3.29 1.42
N ARG A 219 9.63 -2.70 0.65
CA ARG A 219 10.47 -3.42 -0.30
C ARG A 219 11.91 -2.93 -0.20
N LEU A 220 12.85 -3.85 -0.29
CA LEU A 220 14.27 -3.55 -0.49
C LEU A 220 14.53 -3.62 -1.99
N THR A 221 15.04 -2.53 -2.54
CA THR A 221 15.31 -2.34 -3.96
C THR A 221 16.79 -1.99 -4.17
N THR A 222 17.20 -1.85 -5.43
CA THR A 222 18.53 -1.32 -5.77
C THR A 222 18.71 0.16 -5.42
N GLN A 223 17.63 0.86 -5.06
CA GLN A 223 17.63 2.23 -4.54
C GLN A 223 17.40 2.25 -3.01
N GLY A 224 17.50 1.10 -2.36
CA GLY A 224 17.37 0.95 -0.92
C GLY A 224 15.94 0.63 -0.47
N LEU A 225 15.57 1.09 0.72
CA LEU A 225 14.29 0.76 1.36
C LEU A 225 13.19 1.70 0.88
N GLN A 226 12.06 1.14 0.45
CA GLN A 226 10.82 1.87 0.17
C GLN A 226 9.71 1.32 1.05
N VAL A 227 8.93 2.21 1.65
CA VAL A 227 7.76 1.86 2.46
C VAL A 227 6.50 2.29 1.72
N PHE A 228 5.47 1.48 1.79
CA PHE A 228 4.16 1.71 1.20
C PHE A 228 3.16 1.90 2.34
N PRO A 229 2.91 3.16 2.76
CA PRO A 229 1.92 3.46 3.78
C PRO A 229 0.59 2.85 3.42
N ARG A 230 -0.08 2.26 4.42
CA ARG A 230 -1.42 1.72 4.24
C ARG A 230 -2.35 2.88 3.91
N ILE A 231 -3.30 2.65 3.01
CA ILE A 231 -4.35 3.64 2.79
C ILE A 231 -5.27 3.66 4.01
N ILE A 232 -5.46 4.85 4.56
CA ILE A 232 -6.51 5.14 5.52
C ILE A 232 -7.55 6.00 4.81
N PRO A 233 -8.79 5.52 4.63
CA PRO A 233 -9.86 6.32 4.06
C PRO A 233 -10.06 7.59 4.88
N THR A 234 -10.03 8.73 4.20
CA THR A 234 -10.44 10.02 4.79
C THR A 234 -11.94 10.21 4.60
N PRO A 235 -12.64 10.90 5.53
CA PRO A 235 -14.04 11.26 5.34
C PRO A 235 -14.24 12.00 4.01
N LEU A 236 -15.40 11.80 3.39
CA LEU A 236 -15.77 12.57 2.21
C LEU A 236 -15.79 14.07 2.57
N VAL A 237 -15.07 14.90 1.82
CA VAL A 237 -15.07 16.34 2.05
C VAL A 237 -16.46 16.90 1.70
N ALA A 238 -17.14 17.48 2.69
CA ALA A 238 -18.44 18.11 2.51
C ALA A 238 -18.37 19.24 1.46
N GLY A 239 -19.37 19.30 0.57
CA GLY A 239 -19.48 20.35 -0.46
C GLY A 239 -19.36 19.88 -1.91
N HIS A 240 -19.14 18.59 -2.17
CA HIS A 240 -19.22 18.07 -3.54
C HIS A 240 -20.68 17.88 -3.96
N ALA A 241 -21.11 18.61 -4.99
CA ALA A 241 -22.37 18.30 -5.68
C ALA A 241 -22.21 16.97 -6.42
N PHE A 242 -23.06 15.99 -6.12
CA PHE A 242 -23.10 14.72 -6.83
C PHE A 242 -23.67 14.93 -8.23
N THR A 243 -22.80 15.14 -9.21
CA THR A 243 -23.18 15.23 -10.63
C THR A 243 -23.33 13.84 -11.22
N LEU A 244 -24.36 13.62 -12.03
CA LEU A 244 -24.53 12.36 -12.74
C LEU A 244 -23.54 12.22 -13.90
N ILE A 245 -23.04 11.00 -14.07
CA ILE A 245 -22.18 10.53 -15.14
C ILE A 245 -23.04 9.61 -16.02
N PRO A 246 -23.48 10.09 -17.19
CA PRO A 246 -24.21 9.24 -18.13
C PRO A 246 -23.29 8.13 -18.65
N SER A 247 -23.90 7.03 -19.05
CA SER A 247 -23.28 5.91 -19.75
C SER A 247 -23.15 6.17 -21.25
N GLY A 248 -23.91 7.12 -21.80
CA GLY A 248 -23.98 7.39 -23.23
C GLY A 248 -24.88 6.40 -23.98
N VAL A 249 -25.61 5.55 -23.25
CA VAL A 249 -26.67 4.69 -23.76
C VAL A 249 -27.99 5.15 -23.11
N PRO A 250 -28.89 5.81 -23.86
CA PRO A 250 -30.08 6.46 -23.28
C PRO A 250 -30.94 5.54 -22.41
N GLU A 251 -31.16 4.30 -22.84
CA GLU A 251 -31.98 3.33 -22.11
C GLU A 251 -31.28 2.79 -20.86
N LEU A 252 -29.94 2.79 -20.83
CA LEU A 252 -29.18 2.49 -19.62
C LEU A 252 -29.20 3.67 -18.65
N ASP A 253 -29.14 4.89 -19.18
CA ASP A 253 -29.27 6.09 -18.37
C ASP A 253 -30.67 6.19 -17.78
N GLU A 254 -31.72 5.80 -18.51
CA GLU A 254 -33.08 5.67 -17.98
C GLU A 254 -33.15 4.63 -16.85
N LEU A 255 -32.56 3.43 -17.06
CA LEU A 255 -32.47 2.39 -16.02
C LEU A 255 -31.78 2.91 -14.75
N LEU A 256 -30.75 3.74 -14.92
CA LEU A 256 -29.98 4.37 -13.85
C LEU A 256 -30.55 5.72 -13.38
N ASN A 257 -31.68 6.18 -13.91
CA ASN A 257 -32.24 7.50 -13.63
C ASN A 257 -31.22 8.65 -13.83
N GLY A 258 -30.66 8.73 -15.03
CA GLY A 258 -29.69 9.73 -15.49
C GLY A 258 -28.21 9.34 -15.37
N GLY A 259 -27.89 8.11 -14.98
CA GLY A 259 -26.51 7.59 -14.88
C GLY A 259 -26.03 7.36 -13.44
N VAL A 260 -24.72 7.28 -13.25
CA VAL A 260 -24.08 7.05 -11.93
C VAL A 260 -23.53 8.35 -11.36
N GLU A 261 -23.57 8.55 -10.04
CA GLU A 261 -23.05 9.78 -9.45
C GLU A 261 -21.52 9.80 -9.44
N ARG A 262 -20.94 10.95 -9.75
CA ARG A 262 -19.50 11.19 -9.66
C ARG A 262 -19.00 10.95 -8.23
N GLY A 263 -17.85 10.30 -8.11
CA GLY A 263 -17.25 9.99 -6.81
C GLY A 263 -17.91 8.81 -6.09
N THR A 264 -18.75 8.03 -6.77
CA THR A 264 -19.34 6.80 -6.19
C THR A 264 -18.57 5.54 -6.61
N ILE A 265 -18.81 4.48 -5.85
CA ILE A 265 -18.33 3.14 -6.17
C ILE A 265 -19.48 2.36 -6.82
N THR A 266 -19.31 1.94 -8.07
CA THR A 266 -20.27 1.15 -8.84
C THR A 266 -19.74 -0.27 -9.01
N LEU A 267 -20.50 -1.26 -8.53
CA LEU A 267 -20.23 -2.68 -8.80
C LEU A 267 -20.94 -3.07 -10.11
N ILE A 268 -20.20 -3.69 -11.02
CA ILE A 268 -20.76 -4.37 -12.19
C ILE A 268 -20.57 -5.87 -11.99
N THR A 269 -21.67 -6.56 -11.72
CA THR A 269 -21.66 -7.98 -11.34
C THR A 269 -22.35 -8.87 -12.38
N GLY A 270 -21.97 -10.14 -12.44
CA GLY A 270 -22.61 -11.14 -13.31
C GLY A 270 -21.68 -12.27 -13.75
N PRO A 271 -22.20 -13.28 -14.48
CA PRO A 271 -21.42 -14.42 -14.93
C PRO A 271 -20.30 -14.05 -15.92
N SER A 272 -19.33 -14.94 -16.13
CA SER A 272 -18.31 -14.75 -17.16
C SER A 272 -18.95 -14.63 -18.56
N GLY A 273 -18.36 -13.80 -19.44
CA GLY A 273 -18.85 -13.59 -20.81
C GLY A 273 -20.16 -12.80 -20.98
N VAL A 274 -20.83 -12.41 -19.88
CA VAL A 274 -22.10 -11.69 -19.97
C VAL A 274 -21.94 -10.26 -20.51
N GLY A 275 -20.79 -9.63 -20.31
CA GLY A 275 -20.48 -8.29 -20.85
C GLY A 275 -20.03 -7.23 -19.85
N LYS A 276 -19.63 -7.63 -18.63
CA LYS A 276 -19.29 -6.72 -17.53
C LYS A 276 -18.20 -5.70 -17.89
N THR A 277 -17.06 -6.19 -18.38
CA THR A 277 -15.94 -5.34 -18.82
C THR A 277 -16.37 -4.40 -19.94
N THR A 278 -17.13 -4.89 -20.93
CA THR A 278 -17.63 -4.07 -22.04
C THR A 278 -18.53 -2.93 -21.55
N LEU A 279 -19.39 -3.22 -20.56
CA LEU A 279 -20.20 -2.21 -19.90
C LEU A 279 -19.33 -1.19 -19.14
N GLY A 280 -18.30 -1.63 -18.42
CA GLY A 280 -17.34 -0.74 -17.78
C GLY A 280 -16.64 0.20 -18.79
N PHE A 281 -16.18 -0.35 -19.92
CA PHE A 281 -15.57 0.42 -21.00
C PHE A 281 -16.52 1.42 -21.67
N GLN A 282 -17.82 1.13 -21.70
CA GLN A 282 -18.81 2.10 -22.18
C GLN A 282 -18.81 3.37 -21.32
N PHE A 283 -18.72 3.23 -19.99
CA PHE A 283 -18.55 4.40 -19.10
C PHE A 283 -17.20 5.10 -19.32
N MET A 284 -16.12 4.37 -19.61
CA MET A 284 -14.81 4.97 -19.92
C MET A 284 -14.84 5.77 -21.23
N LYS A 285 -15.50 5.23 -22.27
CA LYS A 285 -15.72 5.92 -23.55
C LYS A 285 -16.45 7.23 -23.33
N GLU A 286 -17.48 7.20 -22.49
CA GLU A 286 -18.29 8.37 -22.19
C GLU A 286 -17.58 9.35 -21.23
N ALA A 287 -16.64 8.89 -20.40
CA ALA A 287 -15.71 9.78 -19.71
C ALA A 287 -14.77 10.50 -20.69
N ALA A 288 -14.21 9.77 -21.65
CA ALA A 288 -13.33 10.35 -22.67
C ALA A 288 -14.06 11.35 -23.58
N SER A 289 -15.34 11.14 -23.91
CA SER A 289 -16.13 12.10 -24.71
C SER A 289 -16.25 13.48 -24.03
N ARG A 290 -16.16 13.52 -22.70
CA ARG A 290 -16.12 14.75 -21.89
C ARG A 290 -14.70 15.26 -21.61
N GLY A 291 -13.67 14.63 -22.18
CA GLY A 291 -12.27 14.97 -21.95
C GLY A 291 -11.74 14.54 -20.58
N GLU A 292 -12.45 13.65 -19.87
CA GLU A 292 -11.99 13.13 -18.58
C GLU A 292 -10.99 11.99 -18.78
N ARG A 293 -9.97 11.95 -17.92
CA ARG A 293 -8.97 10.88 -17.91
C ARG A 293 -9.42 9.71 -17.06
N SER A 294 -9.24 8.52 -17.59
CA SER A 294 -9.66 7.25 -16.97
C SER A 294 -8.52 6.25 -16.92
N MET A 295 -8.54 5.38 -15.90
CA MET A 295 -7.56 4.32 -15.69
C MET A 295 -8.27 2.98 -15.52
N VAL A 296 -7.77 1.96 -16.20
CA VAL A 296 -8.23 0.57 -16.08
C VAL A 296 -7.09 -0.29 -15.59
N PHE A 297 -7.28 -0.95 -14.45
CA PHE A 297 -6.39 -2.00 -13.97
C PHE A 297 -6.99 -3.35 -14.31
N SER A 298 -6.38 -4.06 -15.25
CA SER A 298 -6.80 -5.41 -15.63
C SER A 298 -5.96 -6.46 -14.91
N PHE A 299 -6.59 -7.48 -14.35
CA PHE A 299 -5.95 -8.57 -13.60
C PHE A 299 -6.07 -9.94 -14.30
N GLU A 300 -6.79 -9.99 -15.43
CA GLU A 300 -7.14 -11.25 -16.08
C GLU A 300 -6.78 -11.25 -17.57
N GLU A 301 -7.20 -10.22 -18.30
CA GLU A 301 -7.13 -10.18 -19.76
C GLU A 301 -5.90 -9.40 -20.24
N GLU A 302 -5.29 -9.88 -21.33
CA GLU A 302 -4.24 -9.13 -22.02
C GLU A 302 -4.79 -7.84 -22.63
N ILE A 303 -3.99 -6.76 -22.56
CA ILE A 303 -4.39 -5.44 -23.06
C ILE A 303 -4.80 -5.50 -24.53
N GLU A 304 -4.06 -6.24 -25.36
CA GLU A 304 -4.33 -6.35 -26.80
C GLU A 304 -5.66 -7.08 -27.09
N ILE A 305 -5.96 -8.16 -26.35
CA ILE A 305 -7.24 -8.89 -26.49
C ILE A 305 -8.40 -7.99 -26.07
N MET A 306 -8.24 -7.30 -24.94
CA MET A 306 -9.21 -6.34 -24.43
C MET A 306 -9.49 -5.20 -25.42
N GLN A 307 -8.43 -4.65 -26.03
CA GLN A 307 -8.53 -3.61 -27.07
C GLN A 307 -9.31 -4.11 -28.29
N GLN A 308 -8.92 -5.27 -28.85
CA GLN A 308 -9.61 -5.85 -30.00
C GLN A 308 -11.10 -6.09 -29.73
N ARG A 309 -11.41 -6.64 -28.55
CA ARG A 309 -12.79 -6.89 -28.12
C ARG A 309 -13.61 -5.61 -28.00
N CYS A 310 -13.03 -4.54 -27.46
CA CYS A 310 -13.69 -3.24 -27.33
C CYS A 310 -13.91 -2.58 -28.70
N GLU A 311 -12.91 -2.62 -29.58
CA GLU A 311 -13.00 -2.03 -30.93
C GLU A 311 -14.04 -2.75 -31.80
N ALA A 312 -14.16 -4.08 -31.67
CA ALA A 312 -15.16 -4.89 -32.35
C ALA A 312 -16.62 -4.50 -31.99
N VAL A 313 -16.82 -3.80 -30.87
CA VAL A 313 -18.13 -3.32 -30.40
C VAL A 313 -18.21 -1.80 -30.37
N ASN A 314 -17.43 -1.11 -31.22
CA ASN A 314 -17.48 0.33 -31.41
C ASN A 314 -17.13 1.15 -30.14
N ILE A 315 -16.19 0.64 -29.33
CA ILE A 315 -15.55 1.37 -28.23
C ILE A 315 -14.10 1.66 -28.63
N PRO A 316 -13.74 2.93 -28.95
CA PRO A 316 -12.47 3.27 -29.59
C PRO A 316 -11.30 3.38 -28.61
N VAL A 317 -10.98 2.29 -27.91
CA VAL A 317 -9.99 2.24 -26.82
C VAL A 317 -8.62 2.78 -27.25
N ARG A 318 -8.09 2.39 -28.41
CA ARG A 318 -6.77 2.85 -28.89
C ARG A 318 -6.75 4.35 -29.17
N ALA A 319 -7.85 4.90 -29.70
CA ALA A 319 -7.95 6.34 -29.92
C ALA A 319 -7.95 7.11 -28.59
N MET A 320 -8.67 6.60 -27.59
CA MET A 320 -8.70 7.18 -26.24
C MET A 320 -7.32 7.14 -25.57
N GLN A 321 -6.55 6.06 -25.75
CA GLN A 321 -5.16 5.96 -25.27
C GLN A 321 -4.22 6.93 -26.00
N LYS A 322 -4.34 7.04 -27.33
CA LYS A 322 -3.55 7.99 -28.12
C LYS A 322 -3.80 9.44 -27.69
N GLN A 323 -5.02 9.76 -27.28
CA GLN A 323 -5.42 11.06 -26.74
C GLN A 323 -5.10 11.24 -25.24
N GLN A 324 -4.50 10.24 -24.59
CA GLN A 324 -4.20 10.24 -23.15
C GLN A 324 -5.45 10.43 -22.26
N LEU A 325 -6.62 10.02 -22.75
CA LEU A 325 -7.90 10.04 -22.01
C LEU A 325 -8.20 8.71 -21.33
N LEU A 326 -7.52 7.64 -21.75
CA LEU A 326 -7.62 6.32 -21.15
C LEU A 326 -6.23 5.73 -21.02
N ARG A 327 -5.95 5.14 -19.86
CA ARG A 327 -4.79 4.27 -19.66
C ARG A 327 -5.28 2.91 -19.19
N ILE A 328 -4.68 1.86 -19.71
CA ILE A 328 -4.96 0.47 -19.33
C ILE A 328 -3.63 -0.11 -18.87
N GLU A 329 -3.63 -0.72 -17.70
CA GLU A 329 -2.48 -1.42 -17.16
C GLU A 329 -2.89 -2.83 -16.76
N LYS A 330 -2.14 -3.82 -17.26
CA LYS A 330 -2.25 -5.19 -16.80
C LYS A 330 -1.40 -5.36 -15.55
N ILE A 331 -2.02 -5.89 -14.50
CA ILE A 331 -1.37 -6.23 -13.25
C ILE A 331 -1.08 -7.73 -13.28
N GLU A 332 0.20 -8.08 -13.19
CA GLU A 332 0.61 -9.47 -13.18
C GLU A 332 0.49 -10.07 -11.76
N PRO A 333 0.23 -11.38 -11.65
CA PRO A 333 0.28 -12.07 -10.38
C PRO A 333 1.62 -11.87 -9.69
N LEU A 334 1.59 -11.78 -8.36
CA LEU A 334 2.77 -11.72 -7.50
C LEU A 334 3.63 -10.44 -7.64
N GLN A 335 3.22 -9.49 -8.47
CA GLN A 335 3.97 -8.26 -8.71
C GLN A 335 3.87 -7.26 -7.55
N TYR A 336 2.67 -7.17 -6.96
CA TYR A 336 2.32 -6.19 -5.94
C TYR A 336 1.74 -6.87 -4.70
N ASN A 337 2.05 -6.29 -3.54
CA ASN A 337 1.13 -6.39 -2.42
C ASN A 337 0.06 -5.28 -2.52
N PRO A 338 -1.07 -5.39 -1.81
CA PRO A 338 -2.14 -4.40 -1.86
C PRO A 338 -1.73 -2.96 -1.51
N ALA A 339 -0.79 -2.75 -0.58
CA ALA A 339 -0.37 -1.42 -0.19
C ALA A 339 0.49 -0.77 -1.30
N GLU A 340 1.34 -1.56 -1.96
CA GLU A 340 2.06 -1.15 -3.16
C GLU A 340 1.12 -0.82 -4.31
N PHE A 341 0.15 -1.70 -4.59
CA PHE A 341 -0.85 -1.45 -5.61
C PHE A 341 -1.65 -0.18 -5.31
N ALA A 342 -2.07 0.00 -4.06
CA ALA A 342 -2.78 1.19 -3.61
C ALA A 342 -1.97 2.49 -3.80
N GLN A 343 -0.66 2.47 -3.50
CA GLN A 343 0.24 3.60 -3.75
C GLN A 343 0.45 3.84 -5.24
N HIS A 344 0.54 2.78 -6.03
CA HIS A 344 0.62 2.85 -7.49
C HIS A 344 -0.63 3.51 -8.10
N VAL A 345 -1.83 3.12 -7.63
CA VAL A 345 -3.08 3.76 -8.02
C VAL A 345 -3.11 5.24 -7.57
N ARG A 346 -2.68 5.53 -6.34
CA ARG A 346 -2.60 6.90 -5.80
C ARG A 346 -1.71 7.81 -6.66
N TYR A 347 -0.56 7.32 -7.11
CA TYR A 347 0.34 8.06 -8.00
C TYR A 347 -0.39 8.57 -9.25
N PHE A 348 -1.16 7.73 -9.94
CA PHE A 348 -1.90 8.15 -11.13
C PHE A 348 -2.99 9.17 -10.85
N ILE A 349 -3.64 9.10 -9.69
CA ILE A 349 -4.69 10.05 -9.36
C ILE A 349 -4.11 11.42 -9.03
N GLU A 350 -3.05 11.44 -8.22
CA GLU A 350 -2.43 12.69 -7.77
C GLU A 350 -1.63 13.36 -8.88
N GLN A 351 -0.91 12.59 -9.71
CA GLN A 351 -0.01 13.11 -10.74
C GLN A 351 -0.63 13.19 -12.13
N GLU A 352 -1.49 12.24 -12.53
CA GLU A 352 -2.07 12.19 -13.88
C GLU A 352 -3.53 12.70 -13.95
N GLN A 353 -4.09 13.14 -12.82
CA GLN A 353 -5.44 13.73 -12.70
C GLN A 353 -6.58 12.81 -13.18
N ILE A 354 -6.43 11.51 -12.96
CA ILE A 354 -7.47 10.50 -13.27
C ILE A 354 -8.76 10.80 -12.49
N LYS A 355 -9.91 10.74 -13.17
CA LYS A 355 -11.26 10.99 -12.60
C LYS A 355 -12.15 9.75 -12.54
N VAL A 356 -11.82 8.72 -13.32
CA VAL A 356 -12.55 7.46 -13.36
C VAL A 356 -11.57 6.29 -13.30
N VAL A 357 -11.79 5.35 -12.40
CA VAL A 357 -10.96 4.15 -12.23
C VAL A 357 -11.83 2.91 -12.40
N MET A 358 -11.37 1.93 -13.17
CA MET A 358 -11.94 0.58 -13.19
C MET A 358 -10.92 -0.45 -12.72
N ILE A 359 -11.38 -1.35 -11.85
CA ILE A 359 -10.62 -2.51 -11.38
C ILE A 359 -11.32 -3.74 -11.96
N ASP A 360 -10.69 -4.35 -12.95
CA ASP A 360 -11.20 -5.50 -13.70
C ASP A 360 -10.28 -6.73 -13.54
N SER A 361 -10.51 -7.62 -12.59
CA SER A 361 -11.70 -7.74 -11.73
C SER A 361 -11.31 -7.80 -10.26
N VAL A 362 -12.30 -7.72 -9.37
CA VAL A 362 -12.09 -7.99 -7.94
C VAL A 362 -11.65 -9.43 -7.69
N THR A 363 -12.11 -10.38 -8.53
CA THR A 363 -11.66 -11.77 -8.49
C THR A 363 -10.18 -11.85 -8.83
N GLY A 364 -9.78 -11.27 -9.97
CA GLY A 364 -8.39 -11.19 -10.41
C GLY A 364 -7.49 -10.47 -9.40
N TYR A 365 -7.95 -9.37 -8.79
CA TYR A 365 -7.24 -8.68 -7.70
C TYR A 365 -6.93 -9.62 -6.54
N ARG A 366 -7.91 -10.42 -6.08
CA ARG A 366 -7.68 -11.39 -5.00
C ARG A 366 -6.68 -12.48 -5.36
N LEU A 367 -6.63 -12.88 -6.64
CA LEU A 367 -5.73 -13.92 -7.12
C LEU A 367 -4.31 -13.40 -7.35
N CYS A 368 -4.16 -12.15 -7.80
CA CYS A 368 -2.87 -11.57 -8.13
C CYS A 368 -2.14 -10.99 -6.91
N MET A 369 -2.89 -10.52 -5.91
CA MET A 369 -2.32 -9.82 -4.74
C MET A 369 -1.83 -10.78 -3.67
N HIS A 370 -0.69 -10.41 -3.06
CA HIS A 370 -0.18 -11.09 -1.87
C HIS A 370 -0.56 -10.37 -0.59
N GLY A 371 -1.17 -11.10 0.35
CA GLY A 371 -1.40 -10.58 1.70
C GLY A 371 -2.70 -11.09 2.31
N GLU A 372 -3.07 -10.43 3.39
CA GLU A 372 -4.26 -10.72 4.19
C GLU A 372 -5.30 -9.61 3.97
N ASP A 373 -6.57 -9.90 4.27
CA ASP A 373 -7.67 -8.93 4.23
C ASP A 373 -7.80 -8.13 2.92
N LEU A 374 -7.52 -8.80 1.79
CA LEU A 374 -7.46 -8.18 0.46
C LEU A 374 -8.72 -7.35 0.12
N ILE A 375 -9.91 -7.85 0.46
CA ILE A 375 -11.18 -7.15 0.21
C ILE A 375 -11.32 -5.89 1.06
N SER A 376 -10.93 -5.95 2.34
CA SER A 376 -10.93 -4.77 3.21
C SER A 376 -9.95 -3.70 2.72
N GLN A 377 -8.81 -4.11 2.17
CA GLN A 377 -7.82 -3.19 1.61
C GLN A 377 -8.28 -2.59 0.27
N LEU A 378 -8.92 -3.39 -0.60
CA LEU A 378 -9.57 -2.89 -1.80
C LEU A 378 -10.71 -1.91 -1.48
N HIS A 379 -11.46 -2.18 -0.42
CA HIS A 379 -12.47 -1.26 0.09
C HIS A 379 -11.85 0.05 0.55
N ALA A 380 -10.77 -0.01 1.33
CA ALA A 380 -10.07 1.17 1.81
C ALA A 380 -9.53 2.01 0.65
N LEU A 381 -8.93 1.37 -0.36
CA LEU A 381 -8.53 2.03 -1.60
C LEU A 381 -9.74 2.71 -2.26
N SER A 382 -10.82 1.97 -2.51
CA SER A 382 -12.02 2.50 -3.18
C SER A 382 -12.64 3.69 -2.43
N LYS A 383 -12.64 3.67 -1.09
CA LYS A 383 -13.10 4.79 -0.26
C LYS A 383 -12.17 5.99 -0.31
N TYR A 384 -10.86 5.77 -0.36
CA TYR A 384 -9.89 6.85 -0.61
C TYR A 384 -10.10 7.47 -2.00
N LEU A 385 -10.33 6.67 -3.04
CA LEU A 385 -10.65 7.16 -4.39
C LEU A 385 -11.90 8.05 -4.37
N GLN A 386 -12.97 7.55 -3.74
CA GLN A 386 -14.22 8.28 -3.53
C GLN A 386 -14.00 9.60 -2.77
N SER A 387 -13.18 9.63 -1.71
CA SER A 387 -12.90 10.86 -0.96
C SER A 387 -12.12 11.91 -1.77
N ARG A 388 -11.46 11.48 -2.86
CA ARG A 388 -10.81 12.35 -3.85
C ARG A 388 -11.72 12.70 -5.04
N GLY A 389 -13.01 12.33 -5.00
CA GLY A 389 -13.97 12.59 -6.08
C GLY A 389 -13.80 11.71 -7.32
N VAL A 390 -13.02 10.64 -7.22
CA VAL A 390 -12.82 9.67 -8.31
C VAL A 390 -13.99 8.69 -8.34
N THR A 391 -14.55 8.46 -9.52
CA THR A 391 -15.61 7.46 -9.73
C THR A 391 -14.97 6.09 -9.94
N VAL A 392 -15.43 5.08 -9.20
CA VAL A 392 -14.80 3.75 -9.20
C VAL A 392 -15.77 2.72 -9.76
N PHE A 393 -15.33 1.94 -10.73
CA PHE A 393 -16.02 0.76 -11.23
C PHE A 393 -15.27 -0.50 -10.78
N LEU A 394 -15.96 -1.41 -10.11
CA LEU A 394 -15.42 -2.70 -9.71
C LEU A 394 -16.14 -3.81 -10.48
N ILE A 395 -15.40 -4.56 -11.28
CA ILE A 395 -15.95 -5.72 -11.99
C ILE A 395 -15.91 -6.93 -11.06
N MET A 396 -17.05 -7.61 -10.91
CA MET A 396 -17.19 -8.78 -10.05
C MET A 396 -17.84 -9.94 -10.78
N ASP A 397 -17.31 -11.13 -10.58
CA ASP A 397 -17.91 -12.36 -11.12
C ASP A 397 -18.92 -12.97 -10.16
N THR A 398 -19.91 -13.64 -10.74
CA THR A 398 -20.80 -14.59 -10.05
C THR A 398 -20.60 -15.97 -10.67
N THR A 399 -20.61 -17.03 -9.85
CA THR A 399 -20.37 -18.39 -10.35
C THR A 399 -21.58 -18.98 -11.05
N ASP A 400 -22.78 -18.58 -10.61
CA ASP A 400 -24.02 -19.17 -11.08
C ASP A 400 -24.52 -18.48 -12.36
N ILE A 401 -24.56 -19.23 -13.47
CA ILE A 401 -25.08 -18.78 -14.77
C ILE A 401 -26.62 -18.68 -14.72
N VAL A 402 -27.26 -19.67 -14.09
CA VAL A 402 -28.71 -19.82 -13.88
C VAL A 402 -28.93 -20.35 -12.45
N GLY A 403 -29.95 -19.88 -11.73
CA GLY A 403 -30.21 -20.26 -10.34
C GLY A 403 -30.45 -19.08 -9.39
N ASP A 404 -30.26 -19.30 -8.09
CA ASP A 404 -30.53 -18.32 -7.03
C ASP A 404 -29.81 -16.98 -7.28
N PHE A 405 -30.50 -15.88 -6.98
CA PHE A 405 -29.93 -14.54 -7.17
C PHE A 405 -28.92 -14.19 -6.08
N LYS A 406 -27.63 -14.35 -6.39
CA LYS A 406 -26.52 -13.79 -5.61
C LYS A 406 -25.95 -12.56 -6.31
N VAL A 407 -25.76 -11.51 -5.52
CA VAL A 407 -25.20 -10.23 -5.98
C VAL A 407 -23.69 -10.33 -6.16
N THR A 408 -23.01 -10.97 -5.21
CA THR A 408 -21.56 -11.13 -5.15
C THR A 408 -21.25 -12.40 -4.38
N GLU A 409 -20.36 -13.26 -4.86
CA GLU A 409 -19.97 -14.48 -4.13
C GLU A 409 -19.29 -14.19 -2.78
N ILE A 410 -18.54 -13.10 -2.73
CA ILE A 410 -17.75 -12.71 -1.55
C ILE A 410 -18.51 -11.80 -0.57
N GLY A 411 -19.82 -11.64 -0.72
CA GLY A 411 -20.62 -10.74 0.13
C GLY A 411 -20.22 -9.26 0.07
N ALA A 412 -19.50 -8.84 -0.98
CA ALA A 412 -18.93 -7.50 -1.15
C ALA A 412 -19.92 -6.43 -1.62
N SER A 413 -21.23 -6.69 -1.53
CA SER A 413 -22.28 -5.74 -1.91
C SER A 413 -22.26 -4.43 -1.09
N TYR A 414 -21.62 -4.45 0.09
CA TYR A 414 -21.43 -3.26 0.91
C TYR A 414 -20.42 -2.25 0.34
N LEU A 415 -19.52 -2.70 -0.55
CA LEU A 415 -18.50 -1.87 -1.21
C LEU A 415 -19.12 -0.82 -2.13
N GLY A 416 -20.16 -1.23 -2.87
CA GLY A 416 -20.82 -0.39 -3.86
C GLY A 416 -21.83 0.58 -3.27
N ASP A 417 -21.80 1.81 -3.75
CA ASP A 417 -22.94 2.73 -3.65
C ASP A 417 -24.01 2.36 -4.69
N ASN A 418 -23.55 1.92 -5.87
CA ASN A 418 -24.39 1.46 -6.99
C ASN A 418 -24.07 0.01 -7.33
N ILE A 419 -25.09 -0.77 -7.70
CA ILE A 419 -24.93 -2.17 -8.12
C ILE A 419 -25.71 -2.38 -9.39
N ILE A 420 -24.99 -2.56 -10.49
CA ILE A 420 -25.51 -2.96 -11.80
C ILE A 420 -25.19 -4.44 -11.96
N PHE A 421 -26.19 -5.24 -12.32
CA PHE A 421 -25.99 -6.67 -12.55
C PHE A 421 -26.38 -7.05 -13.98
N LEU A 422 -25.62 -7.99 -14.52
CA LEU A 422 -25.84 -8.62 -15.81
C LEU A 422 -26.09 -10.11 -15.59
N ARG A 423 -26.99 -10.70 -16.36
CA ARG A 423 -27.31 -12.12 -16.25
C ARG A 423 -27.73 -12.72 -17.57
N PHE A 424 -27.58 -14.04 -17.70
CA PHE A 424 -28.15 -14.81 -18.78
C PHE A 424 -29.60 -15.25 -18.49
N LEU A 425 -30.43 -15.25 -19.52
CA LEU A 425 -31.80 -15.75 -19.48
C LEU A 425 -31.96 -16.80 -20.57
N GLU A 426 -32.59 -17.91 -20.25
CA GLU A 426 -33.01 -18.88 -21.26
C GLU A 426 -34.44 -18.53 -21.70
N ILE A 427 -34.60 -18.13 -22.96
CA ILE A 427 -35.91 -17.81 -23.56
C ILE A 427 -35.97 -18.53 -24.90
N GLU A 428 -36.97 -19.40 -25.08
CA GLU A 428 -37.20 -20.12 -26.35
C GLU A 428 -35.97 -20.92 -26.82
N GLY A 429 -35.18 -21.47 -25.88
CA GLY A 429 -33.95 -22.21 -26.19
C GLY A 429 -32.77 -21.32 -26.58
N GLU A 430 -32.90 -19.99 -26.50
CA GLU A 430 -31.83 -19.03 -26.73
C GLU A 430 -31.30 -18.47 -25.41
N LEU A 431 -29.96 -18.36 -25.32
CA LEU A 431 -29.30 -17.69 -24.22
C LEU A 431 -29.27 -16.18 -24.47
N ARG A 432 -30.23 -15.46 -23.89
CA ARG A 432 -30.31 -13.99 -23.92
C ARG A 432 -29.61 -13.40 -22.70
N LYS A 433 -29.42 -12.08 -22.70
CA LYS A 433 -28.83 -11.36 -21.56
C LYS A 433 -29.80 -10.29 -21.08
N ALA A 434 -29.77 -10.02 -19.78
CA ALA A 434 -30.50 -8.95 -19.15
C ALA A 434 -29.58 -8.10 -18.28
N ILE A 435 -29.96 -6.83 -18.14
CA ILE A 435 -29.34 -5.85 -17.26
C ILE A 435 -30.38 -5.35 -16.26
N GLY A 436 -29.94 -5.12 -15.03
CA GLY A 436 -30.76 -4.50 -13.99
C GLY A 436 -29.90 -3.72 -13.00
N VAL A 437 -30.56 -2.87 -12.23
CA VAL A 437 -29.95 -2.15 -11.11
C VAL A 437 -30.56 -2.71 -9.83
N LEU A 438 -29.69 -3.13 -8.91
CA LEU A 438 -30.13 -3.66 -7.61
C LEU A 438 -30.16 -2.56 -6.55
N LYS A 439 -29.23 -1.61 -6.66
CA LYS A 439 -28.99 -0.59 -5.64
C LYS A 439 -28.44 0.67 -6.28
N LYS A 440 -28.92 1.81 -5.81
CA LYS A 440 -28.35 3.14 -6.04
C LYS A 440 -28.53 3.93 -4.74
N ARG A 441 -27.44 4.44 -4.15
CA ARG A 441 -27.51 5.10 -2.82
C ARG A 441 -27.96 6.55 -2.87
N LEU A 442 -27.64 7.26 -3.96
CA LEU A 442 -27.80 8.71 -4.06
C LEU A 442 -28.94 9.14 -5.00
N GLY A 443 -29.77 8.19 -5.44
CA GLY A 443 -30.91 8.45 -6.30
C GLY A 443 -31.75 7.20 -6.51
N ASP A 444 -32.91 7.37 -7.14
CA ASP A 444 -33.77 6.24 -7.52
C ASP A 444 -33.26 5.57 -8.81
N PHE A 445 -33.79 4.39 -9.12
CA PHE A 445 -33.46 3.57 -10.28
C PHE A 445 -34.66 2.72 -10.70
N GLU A 446 -34.69 2.30 -11.96
CA GLU A 446 -35.77 1.44 -12.46
C GLU A 446 -35.74 0.05 -11.82
N LYS A 447 -36.90 -0.44 -11.37
CA LYS A 447 -37.02 -1.75 -10.67
C LYS A 447 -37.23 -2.95 -11.61
N THR A 448 -37.40 -2.70 -12.90
CA THR A 448 -37.51 -3.74 -13.94
C THR A 448 -36.15 -4.12 -14.50
N LEU A 449 -36.08 -5.29 -15.13
CA LEU A 449 -34.93 -5.70 -15.92
C LEU A 449 -35.18 -5.37 -17.38
N ARG A 450 -34.11 -5.06 -18.10
CA ARG A 450 -34.15 -4.79 -19.54
C ARG A 450 -33.29 -5.81 -20.28
N GLU A 451 -33.67 -6.13 -21.51
CA GLU A 451 -32.82 -6.93 -22.39
C GLU A 451 -31.49 -6.20 -22.66
N PHE A 452 -30.39 -6.93 -22.65
CA PHE A 452 -29.05 -6.39 -22.86
C PHE A 452 -28.41 -7.08 -24.06
N ALA A 453 -27.95 -6.31 -25.04
CA ALA A 453 -27.28 -6.84 -26.21
C ALA A 453 -25.96 -6.09 -26.45
N ILE A 454 -24.95 -6.85 -26.89
CA ILE A 454 -23.69 -6.32 -27.36
C ILE A 454 -23.60 -6.68 -28.85
N SER A 455 -23.41 -5.67 -29.69
CA SER A 455 -23.30 -5.84 -31.13
C SER A 455 -22.10 -5.05 -31.67
N ARG A 456 -21.81 -5.20 -32.97
CA ARG A 456 -20.79 -4.38 -33.66
C ARG A 456 -21.05 -2.87 -33.60
N TYR A 457 -22.28 -2.46 -33.27
CA TYR A 457 -22.65 -1.04 -33.14
C TYR A 457 -22.50 -0.52 -31.71
N GLY A 458 -22.21 -1.39 -30.74
CA GLY A 458 -22.13 -1.07 -29.33
C GLY A 458 -23.14 -1.82 -28.47
N ILE A 459 -23.29 -1.32 -27.24
CA ILE A 459 -24.26 -1.78 -26.27
C ILE A 459 -25.64 -1.27 -26.64
N LYS A 460 -26.64 -2.15 -26.58
CA LYS A 460 -28.05 -1.81 -26.70
C LYS A 460 -28.80 -2.33 -25.48
N VAL A 461 -29.60 -1.48 -24.87
CA VAL A 461 -30.52 -1.85 -23.79
C VAL A 461 -31.95 -1.75 -24.32
N GLY A 462 -32.70 -2.84 -24.18
CA GLY A 462 -34.05 -2.99 -24.70
C GLY A 462 -35.13 -2.40 -23.80
N LYS A 463 -36.38 -2.76 -24.09
CA LYS A 463 -37.53 -2.40 -23.25
C LYS A 463 -37.54 -3.20 -21.93
N PRO A 464 -38.23 -2.70 -20.89
CA PRO A 464 -38.51 -3.47 -19.68
C PRO A 464 -39.18 -4.82 -19.98
N LEU A 465 -38.65 -5.88 -19.37
CA LEU A 465 -39.13 -7.27 -19.50
C LEU A 465 -40.35 -7.52 -18.57
N THR A 466 -41.43 -6.75 -18.75
CA THR A 466 -42.61 -6.80 -17.84
C THR A 466 -43.54 -7.99 -18.06
N ASN A 467 -43.37 -8.71 -19.17
CA ASN A 467 -44.19 -9.87 -19.55
C ASN A 467 -43.56 -11.21 -19.17
N LEU A 468 -42.49 -11.20 -18.37
CA LEU A 468 -41.81 -12.40 -17.87
C LEU A 468 -41.85 -12.42 -16.33
N ARG A 469 -42.10 -13.60 -15.76
CA ARG A 469 -41.96 -13.88 -14.32
C ARG A 469 -40.80 -14.83 -14.09
N GLY A 470 -40.15 -14.77 -12.94
CA GLY A 470 -39.04 -15.65 -12.60
C GLY A 470 -37.72 -15.23 -13.27
N ILE A 471 -37.59 -13.99 -13.74
CA ILE A 471 -36.37 -13.50 -14.38
C ILE A 471 -35.13 -13.66 -13.47
N LEU A 472 -35.33 -13.48 -12.16
CA LEU A 472 -34.26 -13.66 -11.16
C LEU A 472 -33.88 -15.12 -10.90
N SER A 473 -34.60 -16.12 -11.42
CA SER A 473 -34.15 -17.53 -11.39
C SER A 473 -33.33 -17.91 -12.62
N GLY A 474 -33.34 -17.09 -13.68
CA GLY A 474 -32.69 -17.36 -14.96
C GLY A 474 -33.49 -18.24 -15.92
N MET A 475 -34.60 -18.85 -15.46
CA MET A 475 -35.58 -19.59 -16.27
C MET A 475 -36.94 -18.89 -16.22
N PRO A 476 -37.10 -17.77 -16.93
CA PRO A 476 -38.34 -17.00 -16.89
C PRO A 476 -39.48 -17.73 -17.62
N THR A 477 -40.72 -17.47 -17.19
CA THR A 477 -41.93 -17.90 -17.90
C THR A 477 -42.72 -16.69 -18.36
N TRP A 478 -43.37 -16.81 -19.53
CA TRP A 478 -44.28 -15.79 -20.03
C TRP A 478 -45.47 -15.62 -19.09
N VAL A 479 -45.83 -14.38 -18.83
CA VAL A 479 -47.05 -14.02 -18.12
C VAL A 479 -48.11 -13.77 -19.18
N ASP A 480 -49.13 -14.62 -19.23
CA ASP A 480 -50.31 -14.38 -20.06
C ASP A 480 -50.93 -13.03 -19.64
N LYS A 481 -51.06 -12.11 -20.58
CA LYS A 481 -51.84 -10.89 -20.34
C LYS A 481 -53.30 -11.29 -20.26
N ALA A 482 -53.87 -11.23 -19.06
CA ALA A 482 -55.31 -11.35 -18.84
C ALA A 482 -56.08 -10.26 -19.59
#